data_AF-A0A524HGC7-F1
#
_entry.id   AF-A0A524HGC7-F1
#
_cell.length_a   1.000
_cell.length_b   1.000
_cell.length_c   1.000
_cell.angle_alpha   90.00
_cell.angle_beta   90.00
_cell.angle_gamma   90.00
#
_symmetry.space_group_name_H-M   'P 1'
#
loop_
_entity.id
_entity.type
_entity.pdbx_description
1 polymer ?
#
loop_
_entity_poly.entity_id
_entity_poly.type
_entity_poly.pdbx_seq_one_letter_code
_entity_poly.pdbx_strand_id
1 'polypeptide(L)'
;MLTRHERFFMKLKLFLLIIAIFTFNSSVFAELKTVDQPKTVQDIYPDLTSGALSLAVLKDLPDGVLLKAGDIEIGSELIVELIDSQPVQSREELKKNAFFILEQEATNRILLDFAKKTLALPDKESPNQTSSDILQQFFEKEVFKKIEVTDQELKTFYENNKDICGGATMDQISSSLREYLISLKKQKMASDYIQTLGNRVSIQVSSDWAKKQALMAFDNAVDKARQSKKPSLVDFGASGCRPCDMMSPILKTLGTKYEGKLNVIFIHVREQQILASRYGIQSIPVQVFFDKDGKEVFRHTGFFAQEEIEKKLKEIGVQ
;
A
#
# COMPACT_ATOMS: atom_id res chain seq x y z
N MET A 1 -44.33 35.25 -23.12
CA MET A 1 -44.11 33.79 -23.34
C MET A 1 -43.45 33.63 -24.70
N LEU A 2 -42.15 33.32 -24.73
CA LEU A 2 -41.41 33.05 -25.97
C LEU A 2 -41.31 31.53 -26.17
N THR A 3 -41.55 31.08 -27.40
CA THR A 3 -41.76 29.67 -27.75
C THR A 3 -40.46 28.87 -27.73
N ARG A 4 -40.61 27.55 -27.60
CA ARG A 4 -39.53 26.57 -27.31
C ARG A 4 -38.43 26.51 -28.37
N HIS A 5 -38.60 27.14 -29.54
CA HIS A 5 -37.62 27.16 -30.63
C HIS A 5 -36.61 28.33 -30.55
N GLU A 6 -36.94 29.42 -29.86
CA GLU A 6 -36.06 30.61 -29.73
C GLU A 6 -35.02 30.46 -28.60
N ARG A 7 -35.22 29.53 -27.67
CA ARG A 7 -34.23 29.22 -26.61
C ARG A 7 -33.09 28.32 -27.08
N PHE A 8 -33.21 27.69 -28.26
CA PHE A 8 -32.18 26.81 -28.80
C PHE A 8 -31.11 27.60 -29.58
N PHE A 9 -31.48 28.70 -30.25
CA PHE A 9 -30.55 29.53 -31.03
C PHE A 9 -29.72 30.54 -30.21
N MET A 10 -30.07 30.75 -28.93
CA MET A 10 -29.36 31.69 -28.05
C MET A 10 -28.22 31.06 -27.24
N LYS A 11 -28.06 29.72 -27.28
CA LYS A 11 -26.94 29.00 -26.63
C LYS A 11 -25.83 28.54 -27.57
N LEU A 12 -25.95 28.80 -28.88
CA LEU A 12 -24.93 28.45 -29.89
C LEU A 12 -24.11 29.66 -30.39
N LYS A 13 -24.34 30.86 -29.82
CA LYS A 13 -23.60 32.10 -30.16
C LYS A 13 -22.57 32.55 -29.11
N LEU A 14 -22.33 31.74 -28.07
CA LEU A 14 -21.29 31.99 -27.06
C LEU A 14 -20.15 30.96 -27.14
N PHE A 15 -19.90 30.44 -28.35
CA PHE A 15 -18.85 29.47 -28.64
C PHE A 15 -18.30 29.72 -30.04
N LEU A 16 -17.81 30.94 -30.32
CA LEU A 16 -17.04 31.31 -31.53
C LEU A 16 -16.61 32.78 -31.47
N LEU A 17 -15.64 33.10 -30.61
CA LEU A 17 -14.75 34.27 -30.65
C LEU A 17 -13.80 34.05 -29.45
N ILE A 18 -12.57 33.58 -29.60
CA ILE A 18 -11.41 34.35 -30.05
C ILE A 18 -10.37 33.32 -30.54
N ILE A 19 -10.24 33.19 -31.86
CA ILE A 19 -8.98 32.80 -32.50
C ILE A 19 -8.29 34.12 -32.80
N ALA A 20 -7.36 34.53 -31.92
CA ALA A 20 -6.42 35.60 -32.22
C ALA A 20 -5.04 34.97 -32.34
N ILE A 21 -4.58 34.95 -33.57
CA ILE A 21 -3.23 34.59 -33.99
C ILE A 21 -2.25 35.54 -33.30
N PHE A 22 -1.40 34.99 -32.42
CA PHE A 22 -0.12 35.59 -32.06
C PHE A 22 0.98 34.62 -32.46
N THR A 23 1.41 34.73 -33.72
CA THR A 23 2.73 34.30 -34.14
C THR A 23 3.73 35.32 -33.61
N PHE A 24 4.37 35.10 -32.46
CA PHE A 24 5.63 35.78 -32.13
C PHE A 24 6.40 35.03 -31.03
N ASN A 25 7.59 34.55 -31.40
CA ASN A 25 8.71 34.04 -30.59
C ASN A 25 8.60 32.68 -29.89
N SER A 26 9.00 31.63 -30.62
CA SER A 26 9.38 30.30 -30.15
C SER A 26 10.75 30.26 -29.42
N SER A 27 11.07 31.27 -28.59
CA SER A 27 12.38 31.38 -27.93
C SER A 27 12.33 31.93 -26.49
N VAL A 28 11.18 31.86 -25.81
CA VAL A 28 11.05 32.24 -24.38
C VAL A 28 10.62 31.05 -23.48
N PHE A 29 10.71 29.82 -23.99
CA PHE A 29 10.55 28.59 -23.20
C PHE A 29 11.86 27.80 -23.08
N ALA A 30 13.00 28.50 -23.11
CA ALA A 30 14.28 27.93 -22.71
C ALA A 30 14.63 28.51 -21.32
N GLU A 31 14.93 27.63 -20.37
CA GLU A 31 15.35 27.92 -18.98
C GLU A 31 14.26 28.23 -17.94
N LEU A 32 13.21 27.40 -17.86
CA LEU A 32 12.76 26.99 -16.53
C LEU A 32 13.78 25.97 -16.01
N LYS A 33 14.74 26.45 -15.21
CA LYS A 33 15.55 25.59 -14.34
C LYS A 33 14.59 24.60 -13.68
N THR A 34 14.75 23.32 -13.94
CA THR A 34 14.07 22.27 -13.18
C THR A 34 14.45 22.51 -11.72
N VAL A 35 13.51 23.01 -10.92
CA VAL A 35 13.66 22.97 -9.47
C VAL A 35 13.84 21.50 -9.15
N ASP A 36 15.04 21.11 -8.70
CA ASP A 36 15.35 19.73 -8.33
C ASP A 36 14.40 19.37 -7.19
N GLN A 37 13.31 18.68 -7.54
CA GLN A 37 12.30 18.30 -6.57
C GLN A 37 12.99 17.36 -5.57
N PRO A 38 12.83 17.60 -4.26
CA PRO A 38 13.44 16.74 -3.26
C PRO A 38 12.99 15.29 -3.48
N LYS A 39 13.96 14.41 -3.75
CA LYS A 39 13.66 13.00 -4.04
C LYS A 39 13.15 12.28 -2.80
N THR A 40 12.01 11.62 -2.95
CA THR A 40 11.40 10.85 -1.87
C THR A 40 12.01 9.47 -1.74
N VAL A 41 11.68 8.77 -0.64
CA VAL A 41 12.02 7.36 -0.47
C VAL A 41 11.45 6.54 -1.64
N GLN A 42 10.20 6.77 -2.04
CA GLN A 42 9.57 6.07 -3.16
C GLN A 42 10.27 6.34 -4.51
N ASP A 43 10.80 7.55 -4.72
CA ASP A 43 11.51 7.89 -5.96
C ASP A 43 12.86 7.16 -6.10
N ILE A 44 13.55 6.93 -4.97
CA ILE A 44 14.90 6.34 -4.97
C ILE A 44 14.87 4.83 -4.71
N TYR A 45 14.01 4.38 -3.80
CA TYR A 45 13.89 2.98 -3.35
C TYR A 45 12.42 2.54 -3.46
N PRO A 46 11.90 2.36 -4.69
CA PRO A 46 10.54 1.88 -4.88
C PRO A 46 10.33 0.56 -4.13
N ASP A 47 9.19 0.45 -3.44
CA ASP A 47 8.77 -0.72 -2.67
C ASP A 47 9.59 -1.02 -1.41
N LEU A 48 10.51 -0.14 -1.00
CA LEU A 48 11.11 -0.21 0.34
C LEU A 48 10.05 -0.01 1.43
N THR A 49 9.05 0.81 1.13
CA THR A 49 7.90 1.11 1.99
C THR A 49 6.68 1.37 1.10
N SER A 50 5.51 1.02 1.61
CA SER A 50 4.20 1.35 1.05
C SER A 50 3.35 2.17 2.02
N GLY A 51 3.94 2.68 3.10
CA GLY A 51 3.28 3.39 4.18
C GLY A 51 3.56 4.90 4.18
N ALA A 52 3.54 5.50 5.37
CA ALA A 52 3.69 6.94 5.55
C ALA A 52 5.05 7.49 5.09
N LEU A 53 6.10 6.64 5.09
CA LEU A 53 7.45 7.07 4.72
C LEU A 53 7.71 7.03 3.21
N SER A 54 6.78 6.50 2.41
CA SER A 54 6.90 6.52 0.94
C SER A 54 7.14 7.92 0.38
N LEU A 55 6.47 8.93 0.95
CA LEU A 55 6.59 10.34 0.56
C LEU A 55 7.63 11.12 1.36
N ALA A 56 8.38 10.46 2.27
CA ALA A 56 9.42 11.12 3.03
C ALA A 56 10.58 11.53 2.12
N VAL A 57 11.15 12.70 2.36
CA VAL A 57 12.29 13.22 1.59
C VAL A 57 13.59 12.69 2.17
N LEU A 58 14.49 12.22 1.30
CA LEU A 58 15.84 11.83 1.70
C LEU A 58 16.70 13.07 1.96
N LYS A 59 17.29 13.15 3.16
CA LYS A 59 18.15 14.25 3.59
C LYS A 59 19.36 13.76 4.36
N ASP A 60 20.41 14.57 4.36
CA ASP A 60 21.52 14.41 5.28
C ASP A 60 21.07 14.91 6.65
N LEU A 61 21.01 13.99 7.61
CA LEU A 61 20.61 14.27 8.99
C LEU A 61 21.83 14.11 9.91
N PRO A 62 21.84 14.74 11.10
CA PRO A 62 22.91 14.56 12.07
C PRO A 62 23.16 13.09 12.40
N ASP A 63 24.39 12.76 12.77
CA ASP A 63 24.77 11.40 13.16
C ASP A 63 23.83 10.85 14.24
N GLY A 64 23.39 9.62 14.04
CA GLY A 64 22.45 8.95 14.93
C GLY A 64 20.98 9.31 14.72
N VAL A 65 20.64 10.38 13.99
CA VAL A 65 19.26 10.76 13.66
C VAL A 65 18.80 10.09 12.37
N LEU A 66 17.70 9.34 12.44
CA LEU A 66 17.15 8.61 11.30
C LEU A 66 15.98 9.33 10.63
N LEU A 67 15.15 10.02 11.41
CA LEU A 67 13.96 10.68 10.90
C LEU A 67 13.66 11.97 11.67
N LYS A 68 13.16 12.97 10.93
CA LYS A 68 12.55 14.20 11.47
C LYS A 68 11.18 14.45 10.86
N ALA A 69 10.21 14.80 11.68
CA ALA A 69 8.85 15.16 11.26
C ALA A 69 8.23 16.17 12.23
N GLY A 70 8.35 17.47 11.92
CA GLY A 70 7.99 18.53 12.87
C GLY A 70 8.87 18.44 14.12
N ASP A 71 8.23 18.32 15.30
CA ASP A 71 8.91 18.16 16.59
C ASP A 71 9.31 16.71 16.90
N ILE A 72 8.97 15.76 16.02
CA ILE A 72 9.31 14.35 16.18
C ILE A 72 10.70 14.11 15.60
N GLU A 73 11.60 13.58 16.43
CA GLU A 73 12.91 13.08 16.03
C GLU A 73 13.04 11.61 16.46
N ILE A 74 13.50 10.75 15.55
CA ILE A 74 13.75 9.33 15.84
C ILE A 74 15.22 9.04 15.59
N GLY A 75 15.90 8.57 16.64
CA GLY A 75 17.29 8.16 16.60
C GLY A 75 17.46 6.66 16.32
N SER A 76 18.67 6.30 15.88
CA SER A 76 19.05 4.92 15.58
C SER A 76 19.07 4.01 16.81
N GLU A 77 19.42 4.55 17.98
CA GLU A 77 19.42 3.81 19.25
C GLU A 77 18.02 3.27 19.59
N LEU A 78 16.98 4.06 19.38
CA LEU A 78 15.59 3.62 19.58
C LEU A 78 15.24 2.43 18.68
N ILE A 79 15.66 2.45 17.40
CA ILE A 79 15.40 1.33 16.48
C ILE A 79 16.14 0.07 16.93
N VAL A 80 17.38 0.21 17.42
CA VAL A 80 18.14 -0.91 17.99
C VAL A 80 17.44 -1.48 19.23
N GLU A 81 17.02 -0.62 20.16
CA GLU A 81 16.28 -1.02 21.36
C GLU A 81 14.97 -1.75 21.02
N LEU A 82 14.20 -1.21 20.08
CA LEU A 82 12.95 -1.83 19.62
C LEU A 82 13.21 -3.22 19.04
N ILE A 83 14.27 -3.40 18.25
CA ILE A 83 14.64 -4.71 17.70
C ILE A 83 15.10 -5.66 18.83
N ASP A 84 15.93 -5.19 19.75
CA ASP A 84 16.47 -6.00 20.84
C ASP A 84 15.39 -6.40 21.86
N SER A 85 14.29 -5.65 21.95
CA SER A 85 13.11 -6.00 22.75
C SER A 85 12.32 -7.19 22.18
N GLN A 86 12.51 -7.54 20.91
CA GLN A 86 11.78 -8.63 20.25
C GLN A 86 12.37 -10.02 20.59
N PRO A 87 11.59 -11.10 20.40
CA PRO A 87 12.10 -12.46 20.56
C PRO A 87 13.36 -12.72 19.72
N VAL A 88 14.36 -13.41 20.28
CA VAL A 88 15.68 -13.63 19.65
C VAL A 88 15.57 -14.14 18.20
N GLN A 89 14.60 -15.02 17.93
CA GLN A 89 14.37 -15.62 16.63
C GLN A 89 13.94 -14.62 15.52
N SER A 90 13.32 -13.49 15.87
CA SER A 90 12.88 -12.49 14.89
C SER A 90 13.88 -11.35 14.68
N ARG A 91 14.87 -11.19 15.57
CA ARG A 91 15.79 -10.03 15.56
C ARG A 91 16.57 -9.90 14.26
N GLU A 92 17.07 -10.99 13.69
CA GLU A 92 17.82 -10.92 12.43
C GLU A 92 16.94 -10.52 11.24
N GLU A 93 15.69 -10.99 11.17
CA GLU A 93 14.72 -10.55 10.16
C GLU A 93 14.41 -9.05 10.32
N LEU A 94 14.24 -8.59 11.57
CA LEU A 94 13.98 -7.19 11.90
C LEU A 94 15.18 -6.29 11.57
N LYS A 95 16.42 -6.74 11.81
CA LYS A 95 17.64 -6.01 11.42
C LYS A 95 17.72 -5.80 9.92
N LYS A 96 17.38 -6.84 9.13
CA LYS A 96 17.32 -6.74 7.66
C LYS A 96 16.22 -5.79 7.18
N ASN A 97 15.21 -5.54 8.00
CA ASN A 97 14.06 -4.71 7.68
C ASN A 97 13.88 -3.55 8.67
N ALA A 98 14.96 -2.95 9.18
CA ALA A 98 14.84 -1.93 10.23
C ALA A 98 14.12 -0.66 9.73
N PHE A 99 14.06 -0.43 8.41
CA PHE A 99 13.22 0.60 7.79
C PHE A 99 11.73 0.41 8.12
N PHE A 100 11.25 -0.83 8.15
CA PHE A 100 9.87 -1.14 8.54
C PHE A 100 9.60 -0.70 9.99
N ILE A 101 10.57 -0.93 10.90
CA ILE A 101 10.43 -0.52 12.30
C ILE A 101 10.43 1.00 12.44
N LEU A 102 11.29 1.70 11.70
CA LEU A 102 11.25 3.16 11.63
C LEU A 102 9.89 3.66 11.13
N GLU A 103 9.35 3.05 10.08
CA GLU A 103 8.04 3.41 9.54
C GLU A 103 6.92 3.24 10.55
N GLN A 104 6.85 2.09 11.22
CA GLN A 104 5.82 1.82 12.22
C GLN A 104 5.89 2.84 13.36
N GLU A 105 7.09 3.11 13.86
CA GLU A 105 7.31 4.05 14.97
C GLU A 105 7.00 5.49 14.56
N ALA A 106 7.48 5.93 13.40
CA ALA A 106 7.21 7.27 12.87
C ALA A 106 5.73 7.49 12.61
N THR A 107 5.08 6.52 11.95
CA THR A 107 3.64 6.57 11.66
C THR A 107 2.83 6.68 12.95
N ASN A 108 3.14 5.86 13.95
CA ASN A 108 2.45 5.88 15.23
C ASN A 108 2.61 7.23 15.94
N ARG A 109 3.83 7.76 16.04
CA ARG A 109 4.09 9.07 16.68
C ARG A 109 3.39 10.22 15.96
N ILE A 110 3.45 10.26 14.63
CA ILE A 110 2.82 11.30 13.82
C ILE A 110 1.29 11.23 13.97
N LEU A 111 0.71 10.03 13.88
CA LEU A 111 -0.73 9.84 14.07
C LEU A 111 -1.18 10.22 15.47
N LEU A 112 -0.41 9.87 16.51
CA LEU A 112 -0.74 10.22 17.88
C LEU A 112 -0.69 11.73 18.10
N ASP A 113 0.30 12.42 17.55
CA ASP A 113 0.38 13.89 17.58
C ASP A 113 -0.86 14.53 16.92
N PHE A 114 -1.23 14.06 15.72
CA PHE A 114 -2.43 14.50 15.02
C PHE A 114 -3.71 14.21 15.80
N ALA A 115 -3.84 13.02 16.35
CA ALA A 115 -4.99 12.60 17.12
C ALA A 115 -5.16 13.45 18.38
N LYS A 116 -4.09 13.64 19.17
CA LYS A 116 -4.11 14.47 20.38
C LYS A 116 -4.50 15.92 20.08
N LYS A 117 -3.91 16.53 19.03
CA LYS A 117 -4.24 17.89 18.59
C LYS A 117 -5.69 18.02 18.11
N THR A 118 -6.17 17.07 17.30
CA THR A 118 -7.52 17.12 16.73
C THR A 118 -8.61 16.88 17.78
N LEU A 119 -8.34 15.98 18.73
CA LEU A 119 -9.27 15.65 19.82
C LEU A 119 -9.18 16.64 20.99
N ALA A 120 -8.29 17.64 20.93
CA ALA A 120 -8.00 18.60 21.99
C ALA A 120 -7.73 17.91 23.35
N LEU A 121 -7.01 16.79 23.32
CA LEU A 121 -6.65 16.05 24.54
C LEU A 121 -5.52 16.77 25.27
N PRO A 122 -5.51 16.76 26.62
CA PRO A 122 -4.42 17.33 27.40
C PRO A 122 -3.11 16.56 27.17
N ASP A 123 -1.97 17.24 27.28
CA ASP A 123 -0.64 16.65 27.06
C ASP A 123 -0.32 15.48 28.01
N LYS A 124 -0.97 15.44 29.19
CA LYS A 124 -0.84 14.34 30.15
C LYS A 124 -1.81 13.22 29.83
N GLU A 125 -1.28 12.02 29.58
CA GLU A 125 -2.07 10.81 29.41
C GLU A 125 -2.98 10.57 30.62
N SER A 126 -4.26 10.36 30.36
CA SER A 126 -5.17 9.85 31.38
C SER A 126 -4.70 8.44 31.77
N PRO A 127 -4.62 8.08 33.06
CA PRO A 127 -4.18 6.75 33.49
C PRO A 127 -4.98 5.60 32.87
N ASN A 128 -6.20 5.91 32.37
CA ASN A 128 -7.13 4.94 31.81
C ASN A 128 -7.28 5.03 30.28
N GLN A 129 -6.50 5.86 29.57
CA GLN A 129 -6.60 6.00 28.12
C GLN A 129 -5.25 5.69 27.45
N THR A 130 -5.23 4.62 26.67
CA THR A 130 -4.03 4.19 25.94
C THR A 130 -3.87 4.96 24.63
N SER A 131 -2.66 4.94 24.06
CA SER A 131 -2.41 5.44 22.70
C SER A 131 -3.32 4.78 21.66
N SER A 132 -3.61 3.48 21.82
CA SER A 132 -4.55 2.75 20.95
C SER A 132 -5.97 3.33 21.01
N ASP A 133 -6.44 3.66 22.22
CA ASP A 133 -7.79 4.24 22.41
C ASP A 133 -7.90 5.62 21.77
N ILE A 134 -6.84 6.43 21.87
CA ILE A 134 -6.77 7.76 21.25
C ILE A 134 -6.85 7.64 19.72
N LEU A 135 -6.03 6.75 19.14
CA LEU A 135 -6.02 6.53 17.69
C LEU A 135 -7.37 5.98 17.21
N GLN A 136 -7.93 5.00 17.90
CA GLN A 136 -9.26 4.47 17.56
C GLN A 136 -10.31 5.58 17.58
N GLN A 137 -10.35 6.39 18.64
CA GLN A 137 -11.27 7.52 18.74
C GLN A 137 -11.07 8.52 17.60
N PHE A 138 -9.81 8.83 17.25
CA PHE A 138 -9.48 9.72 16.15
C PHE A 138 -9.95 9.16 14.80
N PHE A 139 -9.68 7.90 14.49
CA PHE A 139 -10.09 7.29 13.23
C PHE A 139 -11.61 7.20 13.11
N GLU A 140 -12.31 6.77 14.15
CA GLU A 140 -13.78 6.73 14.17
C GLU A 140 -14.38 8.13 13.99
N LYS A 141 -13.82 9.12 14.70
CA LYS A 141 -14.34 10.47 14.63
C LYS A 141 -14.01 11.16 13.33
N GLU A 142 -12.80 11.08 12.81
CA GLU A 142 -12.28 11.94 11.74
C GLU A 142 -12.13 11.25 10.39
N VAL A 143 -11.72 9.99 10.39
CA VAL A 143 -11.42 9.26 9.14
C VAL A 143 -12.67 8.52 8.66
N PHE A 144 -13.42 7.88 9.56
CA PHE A 144 -14.52 6.97 9.20
C PHE A 144 -15.92 7.62 9.17
N LYS A 145 -16.03 8.96 9.21
CA LYS A 145 -17.30 9.74 9.30
C LYS A 145 -18.41 9.32 8.30
N LYS A 146 -18.07 8.71 7.16
CA LYS A 146 -18.98 8.49 6.03
C LYS A 146 -18.95 7.07 5.47
N ILE A 147 -18.66 6.07 6.32
CA ILE A 147 -18.63 4.68 5.86
C ILE A 147 -20.05 4.13 5.79
N GLU A 148 -20.45 3.80 4.57
CA GLU A 148 -21.70 3.12 4.27
C GLU A 148 -21.45 1.96 3.31
N VAL A 149 -22.25 0.91 3.44
CA VAL A 149 -22.33 -0.21 2.50
C VAL A 149 -23.74 -0.19 1.93
N THR A 150 -23.87 -0.11 0.61
CA THR A 150 -25.19 -0.11 -0.02
C THR A 150 -25.71 -1.53 -0.20
N ASP A 151 -27.03 -1.71 -0.34
CA ASP A 151 -27.61 -3.04 -0.61
C ASP A 151 -27.10 -3.63 -1.94
N GLN A 152 -26.87 -2.75 -2.93
CA GLN A 152 -26.29 -3.16 -4.21
C GLN A 152 -24.86 -3.66 -4.05
N GLU A 153 -24.03 -2.97 -3.27
CA GLU A 153 -22.66 -3.40 -2.96
C GLU A 153 -22.65 -4.75 -2.23
N LEU A 154 -23.54 -4.91 -1.24
CA LEU A 154 -23.69 -6.15 -0.49
C LEU A 154 -24.07 -7.31 -1.41
N LYS A 155 -25.05 -7.09 -2.30
CA LYS A 155 -25.50 -8.08 -3.29
C LYS A 155 -24.39 -8.44 -4.28
N THR A 156 -23.72 -7.45 -4.85
CA THR A 156 -22.61 -7.67 -5.78
C THR A 156 -21.47 -8.43 -5.12
N PHE A 157 -21.13 -8.10 -3.88
CA PHE A 157 -20.12 -8.85 -3.13
C PHE A 157 -20.55 -10.31 -2.94
N TYR A 158 -21.77 -10.57 -2.45
CA TYR A 158 -22.28 -11.92 -2.26
C TYR A 158 -22.27 -12.74 -3.56
N GLU A 159 -22.75 -12.17 -4.67
CA GLU A 159 -22.84 -12.86 -5.96
C GLU A 159 -21.47 -13.26 -6.52
N ASN A 160 -20.46 -12.41 -6.30
CA ASN A 160 -19.09 -12.63 -6.77
C ASN A 160 -18.27 -13.56 -5.85
N ASN A 161 -18.78 -13.88 -4.66
CA ASN A 161 -18.02 -14.54 -3.60
C ASN A 161 -18.82 -15.67 -2.93
N LYS A 162 -19.70 -16.35 -3.68
CA LYS A 162 -20.60 -17.40 -3.15
C LYS A 162 -19.86 -18.57 -2.51
N ASP A 163 -18.66 -18.85 -3.01
CA ASP A 163 -17.75 -19.89 -2.53
C ASP A 163 -17.29 -19.63 -1.09
N ILE A 164 -16.96 -18.38 -0.74
CA ILE A 164 -16.57 -18.02 0.63
C ILE A 164 -17.76 -17.81 1.56
N CYS A 165 -18.98 -17.66 1.03
CA CYS A 165 -20.21 -17.57 1.83
C CYS A 165 -20.71 -18.93 2.35
N GLY A 166 -20.02 -20.04 2.05
CA GLY A 166 -20.29 -21.35 2.65
C GLY A 166 -21.68 -21.93 2.35
N GLY A 167 -22.31 -21.50 1.25
CA GLY A 167 -23.65 -21.93 0.85
C GLY A 167 -24.82 -21.29 1.60
N ALA A 168 -24.54 -20.35 2.52
CA ALA A 168 -25.59 -19.59 3.20
C ALA A 168 -26.29 -18.62 2.23
N THR A 169 -27.59 -18.38 2.43
CA THR A 169 -28.36 -17.44 1.61
C THR A 169 -28.03 -16.00 1.98
N MET A 170 -28.27 -15.08 1.04
CA MET A 170 -28.09 -13.64 1.26
C MET A 170 -28.78 -13.15 2.54
N ASP A 171 -30.02 -13.58 2.77
CA ASP A 171 -30.80 -13.17 3.94
C ASP A 171 -30.15 -13.64 5.25
N GLN A 172 -29.56 -14.84 5.26
CA GLN A 172 -28.91 -15.42 6.44
C GLN A 172 -27.65 -14.68 6.86
N ILE A 173 -26.91 -14.10 5.91
CA ILE A 173 -25.59 -13.50 6.19
C ILE A 173 -25.52 -11.99 5.96
N SER A 174 -26.61 -11.36 5.51
CA SER A 174 -26.64 -9.94 5.12
C SER A 174 -26.03 -8.99 6.17
N SER A 175 -26.37 -9.16 7.46
CA SER A 175 -25.83 -8.35 8.55
C SER A 175 -24.33 -8.55 8.74
N SER A 176 -23.88 -9.80 8.88
CA SER A 176 -22.46 -10.12 9.09
C SER A 176 -21.60 -9.72 7.88
N LEU A 177 -22.14 -9.90 6.67
CA LEU A 177 -21.49 -9.50 5.43
C LEU A 177 -21.36 -7.97 5.34
N ARG A 178 -22.37 -7.23 5.81
CA ARG A 178 -22.32 -5.77 5.87
C ARG A 178 -21.25 -5.30 6.85
N GLU A 179 -21.17 -5.88 8.03
CA GLU A 179 -20.12 -5.57 9.02
C GLU A 179 -18.73 -5.88 8.48
N TYR A 180 -18.57 -7.01 7.79
CA TYR A 180 -17.34 -7.38 7.12
C TYR A 180 -16.92 -6.33 6.07
N LEU A 181 -17.85 -5.90 5.21
CA LEU A 181 -17.57 -4.86 4.22
C LEU A 181 -17.25 -3.50 4.85
N ILE A 182 -17.92 -3.13 5.96
CA ILE A 182 -17.57 -1.95 6.75
C ILE A 182 -16.13 -2.05 7.26
N SER A 183 -15.74 -3.22 7.79
CA SER A 183 -14.37 -3.48 8.26
C SER A 183 -13.34 -3.31 7.14
N LEU A 184 -13.60 -3.90 5.96
CA LEU A 184 -12.73 -3.73 4.79
C LEU A 184 -12.62 -2.27 4.34
N LYS A 185 -13.73 -1.52 4.33
CA LYS A 185 -13.71 -0.08 4.02
C LYS A 185 -12.92 0.71 5.05
N LYS A 186 -13.11 0.45 6.35
CA LYS A 186 -12.34 1.09 7.43
C LYS A 186 -10.84 0.85 7.26
N GLN A 187 -10.46 -0.39 7.01
CA GLN A 187 -9.07 -0.77 6.77
C GLN A 187 -8.48 -0.05 5.56
N LYS A 188 -9.21 0.00 4.44
CA LYS A 188 -8.79 0.74 3.25
C LYS A 188 -8.63 2.24 3.54
N MET A 189 -9.61 2.85 4.19
CA MET A 189 -9.56 4.28 4.52
C MET A 189 -8.41 4.60 5.47
N ALA A 190 -8.14 3.73 6.45
CA ALA A 190 -7.01 3.89 7.35
C ALA A 190 -5.67 3.80 6.60
N SER A 191 -5.51 2.80 5.72
CA SER A 191 -4.33 2.64 4.87
C SER A 191 -4.13 3.87 3.97
N ASP A 192 -5.18 4.31 3.26
CA ASP A 192 -5.12 5.48 2.37
C ASP A 192 -4.78 6.76 3.16
N TYR A 193 -5.30 6.89 4.39
CA TYR A 193 -4.98 8.01 5.28
C TYR A 193 -3.50 8.00 5.67
N ILE A 194 -2.98 6.85 6.09
CA ILE A 194 -1.58 6.65 6.51
C ILE A 194 -0.61 6.91 5.35
N GLN A 195 -0.88 6.35 4.17
CA GLN A 195 -0.06 6.54 2.97
C GLN A 195 0.07 8.00 2.56
N THR A 196 -0.95 8.81 2.85
CA THR A 196 -0.97 10.24 2.53
C THR A 196 -0.45 11.12 3.67
N LEU A 197 0.07 10.56 4.77
CA LEU A 197 0.59 11.35 5.91
C LEU A 197 1.74 12.27 5.51
N GLY A 198 2.64 11.84 4.62
CA GLY A 198 3.73 12.67 4.11
C GLY A 198 3.27 13.91 3.31
N ASN A 199 2.00 13.97 2.89
CA ASN A 199 1.42 15.18 2.29
C ASN A 199 1.02 16.23 3.34
N ARG A 200 0.87 15.82 4.61
CA ARG A 200 0.40 16.66 5.72
C ARG A 200 1.53 17.08 6.64
N VAL A 201 2.58 16.26 6.74
CA VAL A 201 3.78 16.53 7.52
C VAL A 201 5.00 16.41 6.62
N SER A 202 5.91 17.39 6.70
CA SER A 202 7.22 17.24 6.07
C SER A 202 8.02 16.20 6.86
N ILE A 203 8.18 15.02 6.26
CA ILE A 203 8.97 13.93 6.83
C ILE A 203 10.31 13.87 6.11
N GLN A 204 11.39 13.85 6.88
CA GLN A 204 12.75 13.71 6.38
C GLN A 204 13.34 12.41 6.92
N VAL A 205 14.01 11.65 6.06
CA VAL A 205 14.70 10.40 6.42
C VAL A 205 16.17 10.50 6.04
N SER A 206 17.05 9.99 6.90
CA SER A 206 18.50 9.93 6.65
C SER A 206 18.82 9.17 5.36
N SER A 207 19.43 9.86 4.38
CA SER A 207 19.77 9.30 3.07
C SER A 207 20.71 8.09 3.17
N ASP A 208 21.77 8.22 3.97
CA ASP A 208 22.80 7.20 4.13
C ASP A 208 22.26 5.95 4.83
N TRP A 209 21.42 6.15 5.84
CA TRP A 209 20.80 5.03 6.53
C TRP A 209 19.78 4.33 5.64
N ALA A 210 18.89 5.08 4.97
CA ALA A 210 17.91 4.50 4.04
C ALA A 210 18.57 3.68 2.94
N LYS A 211 19.70 4.15 2.39
CA LYS A 211 20.50 3.39 1.41
C LYS A 211 20.94 2.02 1.94
N LYS A 212 21.49 1.98 3.16
CA LYS A 212 21.93 0.73 3.80
C LYS A 212 20.74 -0.20 4.06
N GLN A 213 19.61 0.36 4.51
CA GLN A 213 18.40 -0.43 4.74
C GLN A 213 17.83 -1.02 3.46
N ALA A 214 17.78 -0.24 2.37
CA ALA A 214 17.29 -0.73 1.08
C ALA A 214 18.07 -1.94 0.59
N LEU A 215 19.40 -1.91 0.70
CA LEU A 215 20.27 -3.03 0.32
C LEU A 215 19.95 -4.31 1.10
N MET A 216 19.64 -4.19 2.39
CA MET A 216 19.31 -5.34 3.23
C MET A 216 17.88 -5.82 3.00
N ALA A 217 16.92 -4.90 2.90
CA ALA A 217 15.50 -5.21 2.74
C ALA A 217 15.21 -5.89 1.38
N PHE A 218 15.96 -5.55 0.33
CA PHE A 218 15.82 -6.16 -1.00
C PHE A 218 16.53 -7.52 -1.14
N ASP A 219 17.27 -7.97 -0.13
CA ASP A 219 17.88 -9.31 -0.11
C ASP A 219 16.87 -10.41 0.26
N ASN A 220 15.85 -10.60 -0.59
CA ASN A 220 14.84 -11.65 -0.44
C ASN A 220 14.42 -12.24 -1.81
N ALA A 221 13.70 -13.36 -1.79
CA ALA A 221 13.32 -14.08 -3.00
C ALA A 221 12.44 -13.26 -3.95
N VAL A 222 11.51 -12.46 -3.40
CA VAL A 222 10.56 -11.69 -4.19
C VAL A 222 11.26 -10.59 -4.97
N ASP A 223 12.08 -9.76 -4.30
CA ASP A 223 12.77 -8.66 -4.97
C ASP A 223 13.82 -9.16 -5.97
N LYS A 224 14.54 -10.24 -5.64
CA LYS A 224 15.47 -10.87 -6.58
C LYS A 224 14.76 -11.32 -7.85
N ALA A 225 13.57 -11.91 -7.74
CA ALA A 225 12.79 -12.29 -8.92
C ALA A 225 12.27 -11.10 -9.71
N ARG A 226 11.78 -10.06 -9.05
CA ARG A 226 11.34 -8.81 -9.70
C ARG A 226 12.48 -8.12 -10.47
N GLN A 227 13.71 -8.25 -9.98
CA GLN A 227 14.90 -7.69 -10.63
C GLN A 227 15.50 -8.60 -11.72
N SER A 228 15.04 -9.84 -11.86
CA SER A 228 15.59 -10.84 -12.79
C SER A 228 15.26 -10.62 -14.28
N LYS A 229 14.47 -9.59 -14.60
CA LYS A 229 13.95 -9.29 -15.94
C LYS A 229 13.05 -10.37 -16.55
N LYS A 230 12.49 -11.23 -15.70
CA LYS A 230 11.44 -12.19 -16.04
C LYS A 230 10.16 -11.82 -15.30
N PRO A 231 8.98 -12.06 -15.90
CA PRO A 231 7.73 -12.03 -15.16
C PRO A 231 7.81 -12.96 -13.93
N SER A 232 7.08 -12.61 -12.88
CA SER A 232 7.09 -13.38 -11.62
C SER A 232 5.69 -13.60 -11.11
N LEU A 233 5.40 -14.83 -10.70
CA LEU A 233 4.23 -15.23 -9.92
C LEU A 233 4.70 -15.52 -8.49
N VAL A 234 4.22 -14.73 -7.54
CA VAL A 234 4.54 -14.89 -6.12
C VAL A 234 3.27 -15.26 -5.37
N ASP A 235 3.26 -16.43 -4.74
CA ASP A 235 2.19 -16.87 -3.85
C ASP A 235 2.61 -16.66 -2.39
N PHE A 236 1.83 -15.87 -1.66
CA PHE A 236 1.96 -15.71 -0.23
C PHE A 236 0.98 -16.66 0.45
N GLY A 237 1.50 -17.63 1.20
CA GLY A 237 0.68 -18.66 1.84
C GLY A 237 1.32 -19.21 3.11
N ALA A 238 0.75 -20.27 3.66
CA ALA A 238 1.31 -20.99 4.80
C ALA A 238 0.94 -22.47 4.74
N SER A 239 1.75 -23.34 5.34
CA SER A 239 1.43 -24.76 5.48
C SER A 239 0.28 -24.97 6.47
N GLY A 240 -0.58 -25.96 6.19
CA GLY A 240 -1.77 -26.26 7.01
C GLY A 240 -2.89 -25.24 6.83
N CYS A 241 -2.81 -24.41 5.79
CA CYS A 241 -3.91 -23.61 5.28
C CYS A 241 -4.47 -24.36 4.06
N ARG A 242 -5.67 -24.93 4.18
CA ARG A 242 -6.24 -25.79 3.12
C ARG A 242 -6.23 -25.16 1.72
N PRO A 243 -6.69 -23.91 1.53
CA PRO A 243 -6.59 -23.27 0.20
C PRO A 243 -5.14 -23.07 -0.27
N CYS A 244 -4.19 -22.79 0.64
CA CYS A 244 -2.77 -22.67 0.33
C CYS A 244 -2.15 -24.03 -0.07
N ASP A 245 -2.52 -25.10 0.62
CA ASP A 245 -2.06 -26.47 0.32
C ASP A 245 -2.56 -26.91 -1.08
N MET A 246 -3.75 -26.46 -1.50
CA MET A 246 -4.28 -26.67 -2.86
C MET A 246 -3.50 -25.89 -3.93
N MET A 247 -2.91 -24.73 -3.60
CA MET A 247 -2.07 -23.96 -4.53
C MET A 247 -0.73 -24.63 -4.79
N SER A 248 -0.15 -25.31 -3.80
CA SER A 248 1.19 -25.92 -3.89
C SER A 248 1.43 -26.80 -5.15
N PRO A 249 0.56 -27.78 -5.48
CA PRO A 249 0.74 -28.59 -6.70
C PRO A 249 0.59 -27.78 -8.00
N ILE A 250 -0.25 -26.74 -8.00
CA ILE A 250 -0.44 -25.83 -9.14
C ILE A 250 0.86 -25.04 -9.38
N LEU A 251 1.42 -24.43 -8.33
CA LEU A 251 2.68 -23.68 -8.42
C LEU A 251 3.83 -24.56 -8.90
N LYS A 252 3.93 -25.80 -8.42
CA LYS A 252 4.94 -26.76 -8.89
C LYS A 252 4.80 -27.06 -10.38
N THR A 253 3.57 -27.25 -10.85
CA THR A 253 3.27 -27.53 -12.26
C THR A 253 3.64 -26.35 -13.15
N LEU A 254 3.29 -25.14 -12.73
CA LEU A 254 3.62 -23.90 -13.43
C LEU A 254 5.13 -23.64 -13.46
N GLY A 255 5.83 -23.90 -12.35
CA GLY A 255 7.29 -23.76 -12.26
C GLY A 255 8.02 -24.63 -13.29
N THR A 256 7.57 -25.88 -13.46
CA THR A 256 8.12 -26.79 -14.49
C THR A 256 7.71 -26.36 -15.90
N LYS A 257 6.44 -26.03 -16.12
CA LYS A 257 5.92 -25.68 -17.46
C LYS A 257 6.56 -24.41 -18.04
N TYR A 258 6.84 -23.43 -17.18
CA TYR A 258 7.40 -22.13 -17.56
C TYR A 258 8.87 -21.98 -17.14
N GLU A 259 9.59 -23.09 -16.98
CA GLU A 259 11.00 -23.07 -16.60
C GLU A 259 11.81 -22.15 -17.53
N GLY A 260 12.64 -21.31 -16.93
CA GLY A 260 13.42 -20.31 -17.65
C GLY A 260 12.64 -19.07 -18.12
N LYS A 261 11.30 -19.09 -18.13
CA LYS A 261 10.44 -18.00 -18.65
C LYS A 261 9.69 -17.22 -17.56
N LEU A 262 9.36 -17.87 -16.45
CA LEU A 262 8.61 -17.29 -15.33
C LEU A 262 9.32 -17.63 -14.01
N ASN A 263 9.42 -16.66 -13.10
CA ASN A 263 9.75 -16.98 -11.71
C ASN A 263 8.46 -17.41 -11.00
N VAL A 264 8.46 -18.58 -10.37
CA VAL A 264 7.36 -19.02 -9.52
C VAL A 264 7.89 -19.15 -8.10
N ILE A 265 7.39 -18.31 -7.19
CA ILE A 265 7.87 -18.19 -5.82
C ILE A 265 6.73 -18.45 -4.85
N PHE A 266 7.00 -19.23 -3.82
CA PHE A 266 6.15 -19.35 -2.65
C PHE A 266 6.81 -18.66 -1.46
N ILE A 267 6.07 -17.81 -0.76
CA ILE A 267 6.49 -17.12 0.46
C ILE A 267 5.64 -17.61 1.63
N HIS A 268 6.29 -18.24 2.61
CA HIS A 268 5.62 -18.67 3.83
C HIS A 268 5.44 -17.47 4.79
N VAL A 269 4.22 -16.94 4.88
CA VAL A 269 3.95 -15.67 5.57
C VAL A 269 4.19 -15.72 7.08
N ARG A 270 4.14 -16.89 7.70
CA ARG A 270 4.43 -17.03 9.15
C ARG A 270 5.92 -16.98 9.46
N GLU A 271 6.76 -17.25 8.46
CA GLU A 271 8.23 -17.22 8.55
C GLU A 271 8.82 -15.92 8.00
N GLN A 272 8.10 -15.26 7.09
CA GLN A 272 8.51 -14.03 6.41
C GLN A 272 7.47 -12.94 6.67
N GLN A 273 7.22 -12.65 7.94
CA GLN A 273 6.10 -11.80 8.37
C GLN A 273 6.27 -10.36 7.91
N ILE A 274 7.51 -9.85 7.95
CA ILE A 274 7.79 -8.46 7.54
C ILE A 274 7.66 -8.33 6.03
N LEU A 275 8.15 -9.32 5.28
CA LEU A 275 8.01 -9.36 3.83
C LEU A 275 6.53 -9.40 3.43
N ALA A 276 5.74 -10.26 4.08
CA ALA A 276 4.29 -10.32 3.86
C ALA A 276 3.60 -8.98 4.17
N SER A 277 3.99 -8.32 5.28
CA SER A 277 3.47 -7.00 5.64
C SER A 277 3.80 -5.94 4.59
N ARG A 278 5.04 -5.92 4.06
CA ARG A 278 5.47 -4.97 3.02
C ARG A 278 4.65 -5.07 1.74
N TYR A 279 4.21 -6.28 1.38
CA TYR A 279 3.30 -6.53 0.24
C TYR A 279 1.80 -6.39 0.59
N GLY A 280 1.47 -5.97 1.83
CA GLY A 280 0.10 -5.76 2.28
C GLY A 280 -0.71 -7.05 2.42
N ILE A 281 -0.05 -8.17 2.73
CA ILE A 281 -0.70 -9.47 2.86
C ILE A 281 -1.44 -9.55 4.20
N GLN A 282 -2.77 -9.56 4.14
CA GLN A 282 -3.67 -9.55 5.31
C GLN A 282 -4.50 -10.83 5.43
N SER A 283 -4.59 -11.58 4.34
CA SER A 283 -5.21 -12.89 4.25
C SER A 283 -4.37 -13.77 3.32
N ILE A 284 -4.57 -15.08 3.38
CA ILE A 284 -3.85 -16.04 2.54
C ILE A 284 -4.81 -17.09 1.98
N PRO A 285 -4.50 -17.68 0.80
CA PRO A 285 -3.35 -17.35 -0.05
C PRO A 285 -3.57 -16.08 -0.88
N VAL A 286 -2.49 -15.42 -1.29
CA VAL A 286 -2.51 -14.27 -2.20
C VAL A 286 -1.50 -14.47 -3.31
N GLN A 287 -1.94 -14.39 -4.56
CA GLN A 287 -1.07 -14.50 -5.74
C GLN A 287 -0.83 -13.12 -6.33
N VAL A 288 0.44 -12.72 -6.43
CA VAL A 288 0.86 -11.43 -6.99
C VAL A 288 1.67 -11.67 -8.27
N PHE A 289 1.29 -10.99 -9.33
CA PHE A 289 1.90 -11.08 -10.64
C PHE A 289 2.71 -9.81 -10.91
N PHE A 290 3.98 -10.00 -11.25
CA PHE A 290 4.88 -8.95 -11.66
C PHE A 290 5.26 -9.12 -13.13
N ASP A 291 5.32 -8.02 -13.87
CA ASP A 291 5.88 -8.01 -15.21
C ASP A 291 7.42 -8.11 -15.20
N LYS A 292 8.03 -8.17 -16.39
CA LYS A 292 9.49 -8.23 -16.55
C LYS A 292 10.23 -7.01 -16.00
N ASP A 293 9.54 -5.90 -15.78
CA ASP A 293 10.12 -4.68 -15.21
C ASP A 293 9.96 -4.65 -13.68
N GLY A 294 9.38 -5.71 -13.10
CA GLY A 294 9.19 -5.89 -11.66
C GLY A 294 7.98 -5.15 -11.13
N LYS A 295 7.11 -4.60 -11.99
CA LYS A 295 5.91 -3.88 -11.59
C LYS A 295 4.77 -4.86 -11.34
N GLU A 296 4.04 -4.67 -10.24
CA GLU A 296 2.82 -5.43 -9.98
C GLU A 296 1.76 -5.09 -11.04
N VAL A 297 1.28 -6.11 -11.74
CA VAL A 297 0.28 -5.98 -12.82
C VAL A 297 -1.04 -6.64 -12.46
N PHE A 298 -1.06 -7.55 -11.49
CA PHE A 298 -2.27 -8.19 -11.01
C PHE A 298 -2.06 -8.83 -9.64
N ARG A 299 -3.13 -8.87 -8.84
CA ARG A 299 -3.20 -9.64 -7.60
C ARG A 299 -4.53 -10.38 -7.48
N HIS A 300 -4.50 -11.52 -6.81
CA HIS A 300 -5.65 -12.33 -6.47
C HIS A 300 -5.57 -12.77 -5.01
N THR A 301 -6.71 -12.79 -4.32
CA THR A 301 -6.83 -13.27 -2.93
C THR A 301 -7.74 -14.48 -2.89
N GLY A 302 -7.30 -15.56 -2.26
CA GLY A 302 -8.02 -16.83 -2.19
C GLY A 302 -7.43 -17.88 -3.13
N PHE A 303 -8.11 -19.02 -3.24
CA PHE A 303 -7.71 -20.09 -4.16
C PHE A 303 -7.81 -19.62 -5.61
N PHE A 304 -6.78 -19.91 -6.42
CA PHE A 304 -6.75 -19.51 -7.82
C PHE A 304 -6.46 -20.71 -8.73
N ALA A 305 -7.45 -21.08 -9.54
CA ALA A 305 -7.36 -22.24 -10.43
C ALA A 305 -6.22 -22.08 -11.45
N GLN A 306 -5.61 -23.19 -11.83
CA GLN A 306 -4.48 -23.20 -12.75
C GLN A 306 -4.83 -22.55 -14.10
N GLU A 307 -6.01 -22.82 -14.65
CA GLU A 307 -6.46 -22.27 -15.93
C GLU A 307 -6.55 -20.75 -15.90
N GLU A 308 -7.03 -20.17 -14.80
CA GLU A 308 -7.13 -18.72 -14.63
C GLU A 308 -5.75 -18.09 -14.45
N ILE A 309 -4.83 -18.76 -13.75
CA ILE A 309 -3.42 -18.33 -13.66
C ILE A 309 -2.79 -18.32 -15.06
N GLU A 310 -2.93 -19.40 -15.83
CA GLU A 310 -2.35 -19.50 -17.17
C GLU A 310 -2.94 -18.46 -18.13
N LYS A 311 -4.24 -18.21 -18.05
CA LYS A 311 -4.89 -17.11 -18.77
C LYS A 311 -4.25 -15.77 -18.40
N LYS A 312 -4.01 -15.53 -17.10
CA LYS A 312 -3.38 -14.29 -16.64
C LYS A 312 -1.93 -14.16 -17.07
N LEU A 313 -1.16 -15.23 -17.02
CA LEU A 313 0.20 -15.31 -17.53
C LEU A 313 0.26 -14.95 -19.02
N LYS A 314 -0.69 -15.46 -19.82
CA LYS A 314 -0.81 -15.12 -21.23
C LYS A 314 -1.15 -13.64 -21.47
N GLU A 315 -2.06 -13.07 -20.68
CA GLU A 315 -2.40 -11.64 -20.74
C GLU A 315 -1.19 -10.74 -20.50
N ILE A 316 -0.27 -11.15 -19.63
CA ILE A 316 0.97 -10.39 -19.32
C ILE A 316 2.17 -10.79 -20.20
N GLY A 317 1.93 -11.59 -21.26
CA GLY A 317 2.93 -11.90 -22.29
C GLY A 317 3.86 -13.09 -21.99
N VAL A 318 3.54 -13.93 -21.01
CA VAL A 318 4.28 -15.18 -20.76
C VAL A 318 3.78 -16.26 -21.73
N GLN A 319 4.68 -16.82 -22.53
CA GLN A 319 4.41 -17.84 -23.56
C GLN A 319 5.28 -19.07 -23.35
#